data_AF-A0A955EN20-F1
#
_entry.id   AF-A0A955EN20-F1
#
_cell.length_a   1.000
_cell.length_b   1.000
_cell.length_c   1.000
_cell.angle_alpha   90.00
_cell.angle_beta   90.00
_cell.angle_gamma   90.00
#
_symmetry.space_group_name_H-M   'P 1'
#
loop_
_entity.id
_entity.type
_entity.pdbx_description
1 polymer ?
#
loop_
_entity_poly.entity_id
_entity_poly.type
_entity_poly.pdbx_seq_one_letter_code
_entity_poly.pdbx_strand_id
1 'polypeptide(L)' 'TSKKMAIKMRSTLPQKYVHERIVGLDVPHAHVQLIPFDTVAELMVQQDMNSPIDHDKLSKVHKILTLQPSDSWTTAIAHT' A
#
# COMPACT_ATOMS: atom_id res chain seq x y z
N THR A 1 9.26 -8.56 4.01
CA THR A 1 7.87 -8.64 3.49
C THR A 1 7.32 -7.29 3.08
N SER A 2 7.36 -6.27 3.95
CA SER A 2 6.87 -4.90 3.67
C SER A 2 7.49 -4.25 2.42
N LYS A 3 8.82 -4.33 2.25
CA LYS A 3 9.53 -3.82 1.05
C LYS A 3 8.96 -4.36 -0.27
N LYS A 4 8.66 -5.66 -0.35
CA LYS A 4 8.11 -6.27 -1.57
C LYS A 4 6.71 -5.72 -1.88
N MET A 5 5.89 -5.55 -0.85
CA MET A 5 4.55 -4.97 -0.99
C MET A 5 4.63 -3.50 -1.40
N ALA A 6 5.49 -2.69 -0.79
CA ALA A 6 5.67 -1.29 -1.15
C ALA A 6 6.11 -1.10 -2.61
N ILE A 7 7.03 -1.94 -3.11
CA ILE A 7 7.45 -1.92 -4.52
C ILE A 7 6.26 -2.28 -5.44
N LYS A 8 5.49 -3.31 -5.10
CA LYS A 8 4.31 -3.72 -5.86
C LYS A 8 3.22 -2.64 -5.87
N MET A 9 2.96 -1.99 -4.74
CA MET A 9 2.02 -0.88 -4.64
C MET A 9 2.45 0.28 -5.54
N ARG A 10 3.72 0.67 -5.50
CA ARG A 10 4.27 1.74 -6.34
C ARG A 10 4.21 1.45 -7.85
N SER A 11 4.26 0.18 -8.25
CA SER A 11 4.18 -0.19 -9.67
C SER A 11 2.76 -0.43 -10.18
N THR A 12 1.77 -0.56 -9.30
CA THR A 12 0.39 -0.92 -9.66
C THR A 12 -0.64 0.16 -9.37
N LEU A 13 -0.40 0.97 -8.35
CA LEU A 13 -1.28 2.05 -7.93
C LEU A 13 -0.81 3.37 -8.56
N PRO A 14 -1.73 4.32 -8.82
CA PRO A 14 -1.39 5.58 -9.45
C PRO A 14 -0.51 6.50 -8.58
N GLN A 15 -0.51 6.29 -7.25
CA GLN A 15 0.24 7.12 -6.31
C GLN A 15 1.75 6.95 -6.46
N LYS A 16 2.46 8.07 -6.41
CA LYS A 16 3.90 8.15 -6.64
C LYS A 16 4.74 7.59 -5.48
N TYR A 17 4.23 7.74 -4.26
CA TYR A 17 4.96 7.41 -3.03
C TYR A 17 4.20 6.41 -2.17
N VAL A 18 4.95 5.71 -1.31
CA VAL A 18 4.39 4.81 -0.28
C VAL A 18 4.97 5.23 1.06
N HIS A 19 4.10 5.62 1.98
CA HIS A 19 4.45 5.92 3.37
C HIS A 19 4.51 4.62 4.17
N GLU A 20 5.56 4.45 4.96
CA GLU A 20 5.75 3.30 5.87
C GLU A 20 5.78 3.79 7.32
N ARG A 21 4.92 3.22 8.18
CA ARG A 21 4.79 3.62 9.59
C ARG A 21 4.59 2.43 10.52
N ILE A 22 5.13 2.55 11.73
CA ILE A 22 4.91 1.64 12.86
C ILE A 22 4.37 2.48 14.02
N VAL A 23 3.24 2.11 14.61
CA VAL A 23 2.57 2.87 15.68
C VAL A 23 2.50 2.05 16.96
N GLY A 24 1.76 0.95 16.93
CA GLY A 24 1.69 0.00 18.06
C GLY A 24 0.97 0.51 19.32
N LEU A 25 0.22 1.61 19.23
CA LEU A 25 -0.55 2.14 20.37
C LEU A 25 -1.96 1.54 20.47
N ASP A 26 -2.57 1.19 19.34
CA ASP A 26 -3.98 0.79 19.28
C ASP A 26 -4.21 -0.71 19.48
N VAL A 27 -3.24 -1.54 19.09
CA VAL A 27 -3.34 -3.00 19.14
C VAL A 27 -2.02 -3.63 19.60
N PRO A 28 -2.06 -4.67 20.46
CA PRO A 28 -0.85 -5.24 21.09
C PRO A 28 -0.14 -6.25 20.16
N HIS A 29 -0.03 -5.93 18.87
CA HIS A 29 0.76 -6.68 17.90
C HIS A 29 1.48 -5.75 16.93
N ALA A 30 2.74 -6.08 16.64
CA ALA A 30 3.55 -5.33 15.70
C ALA A 30 2.96 -5.44 14.30
N HIS A 31 2.61 -4.29 13.72
CA HIS A 31 2.14 -4.18 12.36
C HIS A 31 2.82 -2.98 11.69
N VAL A 32 3.01 -3.09 10.39
CA VAL A 32 3.54 -2.01 9.54
C VAL A 32 2.41 -1.52 8.67
N GLN A 33 2.19 -0.21 8.65
CA GLN A 33 1.23 0.45 7.77
C GLN A 33 1.95 0.88 6.50
N LEU A 34 1.40 0.51 5.34
CA LEU A 34 1.83 0.98 4.03
C LEU A 34 0.70 1.78 3.39
N ILE A 35 0.93 3.06 3.13
CA ILE A 35 -0.10 3.99 2.65
C ILE A 35 0.39 4.64 1.35
N PRO A 36 -0.27 4.40 0.20
CA PRO A 36 0.07 5.06 -1.05
C PRO A 36 -0.42 6.52 -1.01
N PHE A 37 0.41 7.48 -1.42
CA PHE A 37 0.08 8.92 -1.38
C PHE A 37 0.84 9.71 -2.45
N ASP A 38 0.34 10.90 -2.78
CA ASP A 38 1.01 11.84 -3.69
C ASP A 38 1.52 13.10 -2.98
N THR A 39 0.75 13.61 -2.01
CA THR A 39 1.09 14.83 -1.26
C THR A 39 1.16 14.59 0.24
N VAL A 40 2.05 15.30 0.94
CA VAL A 40 2.18 15.19 2.41
C VAL A 40 0.87 15.56 3.12
N ALA A 41 0.07 16.45 2.52
CA ALA A 41 -1.23 16.85 3.08
C ALA A 41 -2.19 15.66 3.24
N GLU A 42 -2.18 14.68 2.32
CA GLU A 42 -3.01 13.47 2.41
C GLU A 42 -2.71 12.65 3.67
N LEU A 43 -1.46 12.64 4.14
CA LEU A 43 -1.05 11.93 5.35
C LEU A 43 -1.46 12.64 6.64
N MET A 44 -1.88 13.90 6.55
CA MET A 44 -2.32 14.72 7.69
C MET A 44 -3.84 14.79 7.81
N VAL A 45 -4.58 14.19 6.86
CA VAL A 45 -6.04 14.15 6.90
C VAL A 45 -6.48 13.27 8.06
N GLN A 46 -7.35 13.82 8.92
CA GLN A 46 -7.99 13.05 9.96
C GLN A 46 -8.86 11.95 9.31
N GLN A 47 -8.62 10.70 9.66
CA GLN A 47 -9.37 9.59 9.11
C GLN A 47 -10.81 9.59 9.64
N ASP A 48 -11.76 9.36 8.74
CA ASP A 48 -13.16 9.15 9.09
C ASP A 48 -13.37 7.68 9.45
N MET A 49 -13.76 7.45 10.71
CA MET A 49 -14.01 6.13 11.27
C MET A 49 -15.50 5.75 11.30
N ASN A 50 -16.39 6.65 10.89
CA ASN A 50 -17.84 6.51 11.05
C ASN A 50 -18.56 6.31 9.71
N SER A 51 -17.99 6.81 8.61
CA SER A 51 -18.62 6.64 7.30
C SER A 51 -18.65 5.18 6.83
N PRO A 52 -19.72 4.76 6.12
CA PRO A 52 -19.78 3.44 5.52
C PRO A 52 -18.62 3.18 4.56
N ILE A 53 -18.07 1.96 4.64
CA ILE A 53 -16.96 1.52 3.79
C ILE A 53 -17.48 1.12 2.40
N ASP A 54 -16.83 1.60 1.35
CA ASP A 54 -17.12 1.19 -0.03
C ASP A 54 -16.42 -0.13 -0.37
N HIS A 55 -17.15 -1.24 -0.22
CA HIS A 55 -16.63 -2.59 -0.45
C HIS A 55 -16.24 -2.86 -1.91
N ASP A 56 -16.89 -2.20 -2.88
CA ASP A 56 -16.57 -2.38 -4.30
C ASP A 56 -15.23 -1.76 -4.65
N LYS A 57 -14.93 -0.57 -4.12
CA LYS A 57 -13.61 0.06 -4.25
C LYS A 57 -12.52 -0.80 -3.63
N LEU A 58 -12.75 -1.34 -2.42
CA LEU A 58 -11.79 -2.23 -1.77
C LEU A 58 -11.53 -3.51 -2.59
N SER A 59 -12.58 -4.12 -3.14
CA SER A 59 -12.45 -5.30 -4.00
C SER A 59 -11.61 -5.02 -5.25
N LYS A 60 -11.78 -3.83 -5.86
CA LYS A 60 -10.98 -3.41 -7.02
C LYS A 60 -9.50 -3.26 -6.67
N VAL A 61 -9.18 -2.60 -5.56
CA VAL A 61 -7.79 -2.43 -5.09
C VAL A 61 -7.16 -3.80 -4.81
N HIS A 62 -7.89 -4.70 -4.15
CA HIS A 62 -7.42 -6.07 -3.90
C HIS A 62 -7.09 -6.80 -5.21
N LYS A 63 -7.98 -6.76 -6.20
CA LYS A 63 -7.75 -7.40 -7.51
C LYS A 63 -6.49 -6.83 -8.17
N ILE A 64 -6.31 -5.52 -8.19
CA ILE A 64 -5.13 -4.86 -8.78
C ILE A 64 -3.82 -5.34 -8.11
N LEU A 65 -3.82 -5.47 -6.78
CA LEU A 65 -2.64 -5.89 -6.04
C LEU A 65 -2.33 -7.39 -6.17
N THR A 66 -3.37 -8.24 -6.27
CA THR A 66 -3.25 -9.69 -6.40
C THR A 66 -2.88 -10.13 -7.82
N LEU A 67 -3.25 -9.37 -8.85
CA LEU A 67 -2.84 -9.66 -10.22
C LEU A 67 -1.30 -9.68 -10.31
N GLN A 68 -0.74 -10.83 -10.66
CA GLN A 68 0.70 -10.95 -10.90
C GLN A 68 1.06 -10.05 -12.08
N PRO A 69 2.10 -9.19 -11.96
CA PRO A 69 2.62 -8.53 -13.14
C PRO A 69 3.19 -9.63 -14.04
N SER A 70 2.82 -9.64 -15.32
CA SER A 70 3.35 -10.56 -16.33
C SER A 70 4.87 -10.68 -16.21
N ASP A 71 5.38 -11.91 -16.34
CA ASP A 71 6.69 -12.44 -15.94
C ASP A 71 7.96 -11.76 -16.48
N SER A 72 8.12 -10.44 -16.35
CA SER A 72 9.28 -9.69 -16.87
C SER A 72 10.20 -9.10 -15.80
N TRP A 73 9.86 -9.21 -14.51
CA TRP A 73 10.57 -8.49 -13.42
C TRP A 73 11.55 -9.36 -12.62
N THR A 74 11.54 -10.67 -12.77
CA THR A 74 12.45 -11.59 -12.05
C THR A 74 13.91 -11.47 -12.51
N THR A 75 14.17 -10.94 -13.71
CA THR A 75 15.54 -10.83 -14.26
C THR A 75 16.27 -9.54 -13.83
N ALA A 76 15.55 -8.49 -13.42
CA ALA A 76 16.15 -7.16 -13.19
C ALA A 76 16.72 -6.94 -11.78
N ILE A 77 16.37 -7.78 -10.79
CA ILE A 77 16.78 -7.60 -9.39
C ILE A 77 17.97 -8.52 -9.01
N ALA A 78 18.42 -9.40 -9.91
CA ALA A 78 19.55 -10.30 -9.66
C ALA A 78 20.95 -9.65 -9.80
N HIS A 79 21.03 -8.39 -10.26
CA HIS A 79 22.28 -7.65 -10.43
C HIS A 79 22.22 -6.27 -9.76
N THR A 80 22.06 -6.23 -8.44
CA THR A 80 22.52 -5.11 -7.59
C THR A 80 22.64 -5.61 -6.15
#